data_AF-A0A953CAC1-F1
#
_entry.id   AF-A0A953CAC1-F1
#
_cell.length_a   1.000
_cell.length_b   1.000
_cell.length_c   1.000
_cell.angle_alpha   90.00
_cell.angle_beta   90.00
_cell.angle_gamma   90.00
#
_symmetry.space_group_name_H-M   'P 1'
#
loop_
_entity.id
_entity.type
_entity.pdbx_description
1 polymer ?
#
loop_
_entity_poly.entity_id
_entity_poly.type
_entity_poly.pdbx_seq_one_letter_code
_entity_poly.pdbx_strand_id
1 'polypeptide(L)'
;MTRPESFRPDDPRVAVASPDEPLLTRAELREIEAAEAANLPAVVEPAQKKSRFWGKLFWSAAGGLVSLALGLAVANLVQSLFSYAPWLGWFALALTALAGLALFVIAMRELIAIFRLEKI
;
A
#
# COMPACT_ATOMS: atom_id res chain seq x y z
N MET A 1 -25.05 -12.08 -0.04
CA MET A 1 -25.63 -12.53 1.25
C MET A 1 -24.84 -11.88 2.37
N THR A 2 -25.34 -10.76 2.86
CA THR A 2 -24.71 -9.95 3.91
C THR A 2 -24.97 -10.62 5.25
N ARG A 3 -23.91 -10.91 6.01
CA ARG A 3 -23.98 -11.53 7.33
C ARG A 3 -24.55 -10.48 8.31
N PRO A 4 -25.68 -10.71 8.99
CA PRO A 4 -26.17 -9.78 9.99
C PRO A 4 -25.21 -9.79 11.19
N GLU A 5 -24.67 -8.64 11.57
CA GLU A 5 -23.95 -8.49 12.82
C GLU A 5 -24.92 -8.69 13.99
N SER A 6 -24.55 -9.56 14.92
CA SER A 6 -25.33 -9.80 16.13
C SER A 6 -25.19 -8.60 17.05
N PHE A 7 -26.27 -7.83 17.21
CA PHE A 7 -26.34 -6.80 18.24
C PHE A 7 -26.26 -7.45 19.63
N ARG A 8 -25.36 -6.93 20.47
CA ARG A 8 -25.29 -7.29 21.90
C ARG A 8 -26.17 -6.30 22.68
N PRO A 9 -27.12 -6.77 23.50
CA PRO A 9 -28.02 -5.91 24.28
C PRO A 9 -27.31 -4.92 25.21
N ASP A 10 -26.07 -5.21 25.64
CA ASP A 10 -25.28 -4.39 26.56
C ASP A 10 -24.20 -3.53 25.85
N ASP A 11 -24.31 -3.30 24.54
CA ASP A 11 -23.38 -2.41 23.83
C ASP A 11 -23.63 -0.95 24.27
N PRO A 12 -22.64 -0.22 24.82
CA PRO A 12 -22.81 1.18 25.25
C PRO A 12 -23.17 2.13 24.09
N ARG A 13 -23.09 1.67 22.82
CA ARG A 13 -23.60 2.39 21.65
C ARG A 13 -25.11 2.22 21.42
N VAL A 14 -25.77 1.37 22.20
CA VAL A 14 -27.20 1.06 22.12
C VAL A 14 -27.89 1.65 23.33
N ALA A 15 -28.47 2.84 23.17
CA ALA A 15 -29.35 3.43 24.17
C ALA A 15 -30.79 2.99 23.90
N VAL A 16 -31.47 2.48 24.93
CA VAL A 16 -32.92 2.24 24.91
C VAL A 16 -33.58 3.53 25.39
N ALA A 17 -34.38 4.14 24.53
CA ALA A 17 -35.12 5.36 24.87
C ALA A 17 -36.02 5.10 26.08
N SER A 18 -35.97 6.01 27.07
CA SER A 18 -36.85 5.93 28.23
C SER A 18 -38.27 6.35 27.84
N PRO A 19 -39.34 5.79 28.43
CA PRO A 19 -40.73 6.11 28.04
C PRO A 19 -41.11 7.60 28.12
N ASP A 20 -40.36 8.37 28.90
CA ASP A 20 -40.58 9.79 29.13
C ASP A 20 -39.80 10.70 28.17
N GLU A 21 -39.01 10.13 27.25
CA GLU A 21 -38.30 10.90 26.23
C GLU A 21 -39.18 11.09 24.97
N PRO A 22 -39.31 12.32 24.46
CA PRO A 22 -40.06 12.55 23.23
C PRO A 22 -39.44 11.74 22.10
N LEU A 23 -40.21 10.81 21.54
CA LEU A 23 -39.80 10.00 20.39
C LEU A 23 -39.73 10.90 19.15
N LEU A 24 -38.53 11.41 18.87
CA LEU A 24 -38.27 12.15 17.66
C LEU A 24 -38.47 11.25 16.45
N THR A 25 -39.25 11.72 15.50
CA THR A 25 -39.38 11.06 14.21
C THR A 25 -38.04 11.09 13.48
N ARG A 26 -37.85 10.15 12.55
CA ARG A 26 -36.63 10.08 11.72
C ARG A 26 -36.41 11.38 10.93
N ALA A 27 -37.47 12.14 10.66
CA ALA A 27 -37.39 13.44 10.00
C ALA A 27 -36.80 14.51 10.92
N GLU A 28 -37.28 14.60 12.17
CA GLU A 28 -36.78 15.56 13.17
C GLU A 28 -35.31 15.30 13.53
N LEU A 29 -34.91 14.03 13.64
CA LEU A 29 -33.50 13.67 13.86
C LEU A 29 -32.59 14.15 12.73
N ARG A 30 -33.04 14.06 11.47
CA ARG A 30 -32.27 14.53 10.31
C ARG A 30 -32.15 16.06 10.28
N GLU A 31 -33.16 16.77 10.74
CA GLU A 31 -33.16 18.23 10.79
C GLU A 31 -32.17 18.75 11.85
N ILE A 32 -32.16 18.11 13.02
CA ILE A 32 -31.19 18.41 14.08
C ILE A 32 -29.76 18.10 13.60
N GLU A 33 -29.55 16.92 12.99
CA GLU A 33 -28.24 16.51 12.46
C GLU A 33 -27.75 17.46 11.35
N ALA A 34 -28.65 17.94 10.48
CA ALA A 34 -28.32 18.92 9.45
C ALA A 34 -27.98 20.30 10.03
N ALA A 35 -28.69 20.75 11.06
CA ALA A 35 -28.43 22.02 11.74
C ALA A 35 -27.10 21.99 12.52
N GLU A 36 -26.75 20.84 13.10
CA GLU A 36 -25.47 20.61 13.79
C GLU A 36 -24.30 20.52 12.80
N ALA A 37 -24.49 19.82 11.67
CA ALA A 37 -23.50 19.75 10.60
C ALA A 37 -23.18 21.14 9.99
N ALA A 38 -24.16 22.05 9.93
CA ALA A 38 -23.97 23.42 9.47
C ALA A 38 -23.17 24.30 10.45
N ASN A 39 -23.05 23.89 11.72
CA ASN A 39 -22.27 24.60 12.75
C ASN A 39 -20.90 23.96 13.03
N LEU A 40 -20.53 22.89 12.31
CA LEU A 40 -19.19 22.31 12.44
C LEU A 40 -18.14 23.29 11.89
N PRO A 41 -17.04 23.54 12.62
CA PRO A 41 -15.95 24.35 12.11
C PRO A 41 -15.43 23.72 10.82
N ALA A 42 -15.21 24.56 9.79
CA ALA A 42 -14.67 24.12 8.52
C ALA A 42 -13.41 23.28 8.76
N VAL A 43 -13.46 22.00 8.38
CA VAL A 43 -12.31 21.09 8.45
C VAL A 43 -11.24 21.69 7.56
N VAL A 44 -10.20 22.26 8.16
CA VAL A 44 -9.00 22.68 7.44
C VAL A 44 -8.30 21.40 7.02
N GLU A 45 -8.42 21.03 5.74
CA GLU A 45 -7.64 19.90 5.23
C GLU A 45 -6.15 20.17 5.47
N PRO A 46 -5.41 19.23 6.09
CA PRO A 46 -4.00 19.43 6.34
C PRO A 46 -3.30 19.62 5.00
N ALA A 47 -2.68 20.79 4.79
CA ALA A 47 -1.89 21.08 3.60
C ALA A 47 -0.95 19.91 3.32
N GLN A 48 -1.12 19.27 2.16
CA GLN A 48 -0.38 18.05 1.82
C GLN A 48 1.12 18.33 1.91
N LYS A 49 1.77 17.75 2.92
CA LYS A 49 3.20 17.97 3.17
C LYS A 49 4.01 17.46 1.99
N LYS A 50 4.48 18.38 1.15
CA LYS A 50 5.33 18.17 -0.06
C LYS A 50 6.71 17.56 0.25
N SER A 51 6.95 17.11 1.48
CA SER A 51 8.25 16.73 2.03
C SER A 51 8.74 15.33 1.59
N ARG A 52 7.90 14.48 1.00
CA ARG A 52 8.30 13.09 0.65
C ARG A 52 9.16 12.97 -0.62
N PHE A 53 9.41 14.04 -1.37
CA PHE A 53 10.18 13.98 -2.61
C PHE A 53 11.66 13.60 -2.39
N TRP A 54 12.36 14.30 -1.49
CA TRP A 54 13.78 14.04 -1.22
C TRP A 54 14.03 12.65 -0.65
N GLY A 55 13.16 12.18 0.24
CA GLY A 55 13.22 10.81 0.76
C GLY A 55 13.04 9.76 -0.34
N LYS A 56 12.03 9.93 -1.22
CA LYS A 56 11.84 9.05 -2.38
C LYS A 56 13.04 9.07 -3.32
N LEU A 57 13.60 10.24 -3.60
CA LEU A 57 14.77 10.41 -4.47
C LEU A 57 16.01 9.72 -3.89
N PHE A 58 16.29 9.91 -2.60
CA PHE A 58 17.40 9.24 -1.92
C PHE A 58 17.26 7.71 -1.98
N TRP A 59 16.09 7.18 -1.62
CA TRP A 59 15.86 5.73 -1.65
C TRP A 59 15.90 5.15 -3.06
N SER A 60 15.41 5.90 -4.06
CA SER A 60 15.53 5.52 -5.47
C SER A 60 16.99 5.49 -5.93
N ALA A 61 17.79 6.50 -5.58
CA ALA A 61 19.20 6.57 -5.93
C ALA A 61 20.01 5.48 -5.22
N ALA A 62 19.78 5.27 -3.92
CA ALA A 62 20.43 4.22 -3.14
C ALA A 62 20.10 2.82 -3.70
N GLY A 63 18.82 2.54 -3.99
CA GLY A 63 18.40 1.29 -4.62
C GLY A 63 19.01 1.09 -6.01
N GLY A 64 19.11 2.17 -6.80
CA GLY A 64 19.78 2.16 -8.11
C GLY A 64 21.27 1.84 -8.00
N LEU A 65 21.98 2.44 -7.05
CA LEU A 65 23.40 2.16 -6.79
C LEU A 65 23.62 0.71 -6.36
N VAL A 66 22.80 0.19 -5.45
CA VAL A 66 22.87 -1.21 -5.02
C VAL A 66 22.62 -2.16 -6.20
N SER A 67 21.61 -1.86 -7.02
CA SER A 67 21.30 -2.65 -8.22
C SER A 67 22.45 -2.63 -9.22
N LEU A 68 23.09 -1.47 -9.43
CA LEU A 68 24.25 -1.33 -10.31
C LEU A 68 25.46 -2.10 -9.77
N ALA A 69 25.76 -1.97 -8.48
CA ALA A 69 26.86 -2.67 -7.83
C ALA A 69 26.68 -4.19 -7.95
N LEU A 70 25.47 -4.69 -7.71
CA LEU A 70 25.14 -6.11 -7.87
C LEU A 70 25.26 -6.55 -9.33
N GLY A 71 24.75 -5.75 -10.27
CA GLY A 71 24.86 -6.02 -11.70
C GLY A 71 26.31 -6.13 -12.18
N LEU A 72 27.17 -5.20 -11.74
CA LEU A 72 28.61 -5.24 -12.02
C LEU A 72 29.27 -6.45 -11.37
N ALA A 73 28.94 -6.78 -10.12
CA ALA A 73 29.49 -7.94 -9.43
C ALA A 73 29.16 -9.24 -10.18
N VAL A 74 27.92 -9.39 -10.64
CA VAL A 74 27.49 -10.55 -11.45
C VAL A 74 28.19 -10.55 -12.82
N ALA A 75 28.30 -9.41 -13.49
CA ALA A 75 29.01 -9.33 -14.77
C ALA A 75 30.49 -9.74 -14.64
N ASN A 76 31.17 -9.22 -13.61
CA ASN A 76 32.55 -9.57 -13.30
C ASN A 76 32.70 -11.06 -12.95
N LEU A 77 31.75 -11.62 -12.20
CA LEU A 77 31.71 -13.04 -11.87
C LEU A 77 31.61 -13.87 -13.15
N VAL A 78 30.64 -13.58 -14.02
CA VAL A 78 30.45 -14.30 -15.29
C VAL A 78 31.71 -14.21 -16.15
N GLN A 79 32.29 -13.01 -16.29
CA GLN A 79 33.52 -12.82 -17.05
C GLN A 79 34.71 -13.58 -16.46
N SER A 80 34.81 -13.63 -15.12
CA SER A 80 35.83 -14.39 -14.41
C SER A 80 35.68 -15.89 -14.65
N LEU A 81 34.44 -16.42 -14.66
CA LEU A 81 34.17 -17.83 -14.98
C LEU A 81 34.51 -18.17 -16.44
N PHE A 82 34.16 -17.28 -17.38
CA PHE A 82 34.55 -17.46 -18.79
C PHE A 82 36.07 -17.51 -18.97
N SER A 83 36.80 -16.69 -18.21
CA SER A 83 38.27 -16.67 -18.24
C SER A 83 38.89 -17.94 -17.67
N TYR A 84 38.18 -18.63 -16.77
CA TYR A 84 38.64 -19.89 -16.16
C TYR A 84 38.32 -21.10 -17.03
N ALA A 85 37.06 -21.24 -17.48
CA ALA A 85 36.64 -22.28 -18.40
C ALA A 85 35.33 -21.87 -19.14
N PRO A 86 35.25 -22.04 -20.48
CA PRO A 86 34.09 -21.57 -21.25
C PRO A 86 32.74 -22.16 -20.81
N TRP A 87 32.71 -23.45 -20.45
CA TRP A 87 31.47 -24.13 -20.04
C TRP A 87 30.87 -23.57 -18.75
N LEU A 88 31.73 -23.12 -17.81
CA LEU A 88 31.31 -22.53 -16.54
C LEU A 88 30.70 -21.14 -16.76
N GLY A 89 31.24 -20.37 -17.72
CA GLY A 89 30.68 -19.08 -18.12
C GLY A 89 29.27 -19.19 -18.70
N TRP A 90 29.02 -20.17 -19.57
CA TRP A 90 27.67 -20.46 -20.08
C TRP A 90 26.68 -20.84 -18.98
N PHE A 91 27.12 -21.65 -18.02
CA PHE A 91 26.30 -22.01 -16.87
C PHE A 91 25.96 -20.78 -16.00
N ALA A 92 26.96 -19.93 -15.70
CA ALA A 92 26.76 -18.69 -14.98
C ALA A 92 25.80 -17.73 -15.71
N LEU A 93 25.97 -17.57 -17.02
CA LEU A 93 25.11 -16.75 -17.87
C LEU A 93 23.65 -17.22 -17.82
N ALA A 94 23.42 -18.53 -17.92
CA ALA A 94 22.08 -19.11 -17.85
C ALA A 94 21.42 -18.86 -16.50
N LEU A 95 22.15 -19.04 -15.39
CA LEU A 95 21.67 -18.75 -14.05
C LEU A 95 21.38 -17.26 -13.85
N THR A 96 22.25 -16.37 -14.32
CA THR A 96 22.03 -14.92 -14.26
C THR A 96 20.78 -14.51 -15.04
N ALA A 97 20.58 -15.05 -16.24
CA ALA A 97 19.40 -14.77 -17.04
C ALA A 97 18.11 -15.25 -16.34
N LEU A 98 18.14 -16.45 -15.76
CA LEU A 98 17.00 -17.01 -15.02
C LEU A 98 16.68 -16.19 -13.76
N ALA A 99 17.71 -15.81 -13.00
CA ALA A 99 17.56 -14.95 -11.82
C ALA A 99 16.99 -13.57 -12.18
N GLY A 100 17.49 -12.96 -13.25
CA GLY A 100 16.99 -11.68 -13.76
C GLY A 100 15.52 -11.77 -14.21
N LEU A 101 15.16 -12.84 -14.91
CA LEU A 101 13.78 -13.10 -15.32
C LEU A 101 12.86 -13.30 -14.10
N ALA A 102 13.27 -14.11 -13.13
CA ALA A 102 12.51 -14.35 -11.91
C ALA A 102 12.30 -13.04 -11.12
N LEU A 103 13.36 -12.23 -10.97
CA LEU A 103 13.28 -10.92 -10.32
C LEU A 103 12.30 -9.99 -11.05
N PHE A 104 12.34 -9.96 -12.38
CA PHE A 104 11.43 -9.16 -13.19
C PHE A 104 9.97 -9.58 -13.01
N VAL A 105 9.68 -10.89 -13.04
CA VAL A 105 8.33 -11.42 -12.82
C VAL A 105 7.82 -11.07 -11.42
N ILE A 106 8.66 -11.20 -10.38
CA ILE A 106 8.30 -10.83 -9.01
C ILE A 106 8.00 -9.32 -8.94
N ALA A 107 8.90 -8.47 -9.45
CA ALA A 107 8.72 -7.03 -9.44
C ALA A 107 7.43 -6.60 -10.14
N MET A 108 7.14 -7.16 -11.32
CA MET A 108 5.90 -6.86 -12.05
C MET A 108 4.66 -7.29 -11.26
N ARG A 109 4.71 -8.46 -10.61
CA ARG A 109 3.60 -8.96 -9.79
C ARG A 109 3.30 -8.04 -8.61
N GLU A 110 4.34 -7.55 -7.93
CA GLU A 110 4.19 -6.61 -6.81
C GLU A 110 3.64 -5.25 -7.28
N LEU A 111 4.10 -4.73 -8.42
CA LEU A 111 3.56 -3.50 -9.00
C LEU A 111 2.06 -3.64 -9.33
N ILE A 112 1.67 -4.73 -9.98
CA ILE A 112 0.25 -5.02 -10.27
C ILE A 112 -0.56 -5.17 -8.99
N ALA A 113 0.00 -5.81 -7.96
CA ALA A 113 -0.67 -5.96 -6.66
C ALA A 113 -0.96 -4.59 -6.03
N ILE A 114 0.02 -3.67 -6.05
CA ILE A 114 -0.16 -2.29 -5.55
C ILE A 114 -1.25 -1.56 -6.32
N PHE A 115 -1.25 -1.61 -7.66
CA PHE A 115 -2.29 -0.98 -8.47
C PHE A 115 -3.70 -1.56 -8.23
N ARG A 116 -3.80 -2.83 -7.81
CA ARG A 116 -5.08 -3.46 -7.49
C ARG A 116 -5.66 -2.96 -6.17
N LEU A 117 -4.82 -2.57 -5.20
CA LEU A 117 -5.30 -2.02 -3.92
C LEU A 117 -5.94 -0.64 -4.07
N GLU A 118 -5.51 0.16 -5.05
CA GLU A 118 -6.02 1.52 -5.26
C GLU A 118 -7.45 1.56 -5.85
N LYS A 119 -7.94 0.41 -6.34
CA LYS A 119 -9.25 0.30 -7.00
C LYS A 119 -10.38 -0.20 -6.07
N ILE A 120 -10.10 -0.43 -4.78
CA ILE A 120 -11.09 -0.83 -3.76
C ILE A 120 -11.19 0.28 -2.72
#